data_AF-A0A1M2VG71-F1
#
_entry.id   AF-A0A1M2VG71-F1
#
_cell.length_a   1.000
_cell.length_b   1.000
_cell.length_c   1.000
_cell.angle_alpha   90.00
_cell.angle_beta   90.00
_cell.angle_gamma   90.00
#
_symmetry.space_group_name_H-M   'P 1'
#
loop_
_entity.id
_entity.type
_entity.pdbx_description
1 polymer ?
#
loop_
_entity_poly.entity_id
_entity_poly.type
_entity_poly.pdbx_seq_one_letter_code
_entity_poly.pdbx_strand_id
1 'polypeptide(L)'
;MLEGSVEVGFDEMLDLFVPGAEPGDACALFATLFNGITQSGGKEADMHSALVDAVNKASILQGYILTLHDTSGDTQHETINGGVYAMDSATTSYKSADWSTIELLFVCNVDDNANHEQSPSSNEHRSVLEQVLSCGTLVFDRQHRTHCYTIVVFSTYARVVRLDRAGAVFTEKFDYTKEPAKLARFLWRFSRLSAIQRGHDPTGSRVLSGTPNYDLMVACAATPRPTGDYARALFRESLADDWPWWRITVEDADGRRDFLVGKPSFIASGLVGRGTRGYVALDPCDPDYPIVFLKDCWRIVHEQTETEGAILSYLNGCGVTGIPTRLCDGDVGGQETVSQDVWKAKHVGGKCRLRHHRHYRLVVKEVGIPLYKFKNGRQLVSIILDCLEAHEDAYLKAGVIHRDISCGNLLMLPREEPSGDTVYEGLLVDWELSKRMDPESKTPGEPDRR
;
A
#
# COMPACT_ATOMS: atom_id res chain seq x y z
N MET A 1 17.20 -7.27 4.21
CA MET A 1 16.37 -6.05 4.35
C MET A 1 17.17 -4.89 3.75
N LEU A 2 17.09 -4.45 2.50
CA LEU A 2 16.65 -5.02 1.23
C LEU A 2 17.83 -5.75 0.55
N GLU A 3 17.71 -7.04 0.24
CA GLU A 3 18.61 -7.69 -0.74
C GLU A 3 18.10 -7.51 -2.18
N GLY A 4 17.23 -6.52 -2.39
CA GLY A 4 16.40 -6.36 -3.58
C GLY A 4 16.21 -4.89 -3.98
N SER A 5 17.14 -4.01 -3.62
CA SER A 5 17.26 -2.72 -4.31
C SER A 5 17.99 -2.93 -5.63
N VAL A 6 17.69 -2.11 -6.63
CA VAL A 6 18.45 -2.04 -7.89
C VAL A 6 18.83 -0.60 -8.17
N GLU A 7 20.10 -0.38 -8.52
CA GLU A 7 20.62 0.91 -8.96
C GLU A 7 20.60 0.99 -10.50
N VAL A 8 20.17 2.13 -11.03
CA VAL A 8 20.10 2.43 -12.46
C VAL A 8 20.72 3.81 -12.75
N GLY A 9 21.09 4.06 -14.00
CA GLY A 9 21.56 5.39 -14.40
C GLY A 9 20.45 6.43 -14.28
N PHE A 10 20.80 7.72 -14.14
CA PHE A 10 19.80 8.78 -13.99
C PHE A 10 18.84 8.85 -15.18
N ASP A 11 19.35 8.92 -16.41
CA ASP A 11 18.50 9.01 -17.61
C ASP A 11 17.68 7.73 -17.83
N GLU A 12 18.22 6.56 -17.48
CA GLU A 12 17.49 5.29 -17.50
C GLU A 12 16.29 5.30 -16.54
N MET A 13 16.42 5.88 -15.34
CA MET A 13 15.30 6.06 -14.40
C MET A 13 14.19 6.93 -15.02
N LEU A 14 14.56 8.00 -15.72
CA LEU A 14 13.61 8.88 -16.38
C LEU A 14 12.92 8.17 -17.55
N ASP A 15 13.67 7.46 -18.37
CA ASP A 15 13.14 6.75 -19.54
C ASP A 15 12.19 5.61 -19.14
N LEU A 16 12.50 4.89 -18.06
CA LEU A 16 11.67 3.80 -17.58
C LEU A 16 10.39 4.28 -16.89
N PHE A 17 10.46 5.37 -16.11
CA PHE A 17 9.42 5.67 -15.11
C PHE A 17 8.89 7.09 -15.13
N VAL A 18 9.62 8.04 -15.70
CA VAL A 18 9.24 9.46 -15.72
C VAL A 18 9.21 9.95 -17.18
N PRO A 19 8.35 9.35 -18.02
CA PRO A 19 8.30 9.69 -19.44
C PRO A 19 7.87 11.14 -19.60
N GLY A 20 8.46 11.84 -20.57
CA GLY A 20 8.11 13.23 -20.84
C GLY A 20 8.99 13.83 -21.92
N ALA A 21 8.51 14.94 -22.48
CA ALA A 21 9.30 15.71 -23.44
C ALA A 21 10.58 16.27 -22.80
N GLU A 22 11.56 16.59 -23.63
CA GLU A 22 12.66 17.43 -23.20
C GLU A 22 12.17 18.85 -22.87
N PRO A 23 12.76 19.51 -21.88
CA PRO A 23 12.26 20.78 -21.35
C PRO A 23 12.43 21.98 -22.32
N GLY A 24 12.96 21.77 -23.53
CA GLY A 24 13.08 22.78 -24.58
C GLY A 24 13.76 24.06 -24.07
N ASP A 25 13.06 25.18 -24.13
CA ASP A 25 13.56 26.49 -23.70
C ASP A 25 13.94 26.55 -22.21
N ALA A 26 13.39 25.66 -21.37
CA ALA A 26 13.74 25.61 -19.95
C ALA A 26 15.12 24.96 -19.68
N CYS A 27 15.78 24.37 -20.68
CA CYS A 27 17.12 23.78 -20.55
C CYS A 27 18.15 24.78 -19.98
N ALA A 28 18.11 26.04 -20.41
CA ALA A 28 19.05 27.07 -19.95
C ALA A 28 18.85 27.39 -18.46
N LEU A 29 17.60 27.49 -18.01
CA LEU A 29 17.26 27.68 -16.60
C LEU A 29 17.73 26.49 -15.74
N PHE A 30 17.50 25.28 -16.24
CA PHE A 30 17.82 24.04 -15.52
C PHE A 30 19.32 23.87 -15.30
N ALA A 31 20.14 24.33 -16.25
CA ALA A 31 21.60 24.28 -16.16
C ALA A 31 22.20 25.15 -15.05
N THR A 32 21.42 26.08 -14.48
CA THR A 32 21.91 27.00 -13.43
C THR A 32 21.09 27.01 -12.16
N LEU A 33 20.00 26.22 -12.09
CA LEU A 33 18.96 26.34 -11.06
C LEU A 33 19.50 26.24 -9.63
N PHE A 34 20.51 25.40 -9.39
CA PHE A 34 21.05 25.12 -8.06
C PHE A 34 22.49 25.65 -7.85
N ASN A 35 23.03 26.44 -8.79
CA ASN A 35 24.42 26.92 -8.72
C ASN A 35 24.69 27.83 -7.50
N GLY A 36 23.65 28.47 -6.96
CA GLY A 36 23.74 29.33 -5.78
C GLY A 36 23.74 28.57 -4.45
N ILE A 37 23.58 27.25 -4.45
CA ILE A 37 23.55 26.43 -3.23
C ILE A 37 24.98 25.99 -2.91
N THR A 38 25.61 26.67 -1.96
CA THR A 38 27.00 26.41 -1.56
C THR A 38 27.07 25.73 -0.19
N GLN A 39 28.00 24.79 -0.04
CA GLN A 39 28.30 24.09 1.22
C GLN A 39 28.99 24.98 2.29
N SER A 40 29.15 26.27 2.04
CA SER A 40 30.05 27.14 2.82
C SER A 40 29.45 27.58 4.16
N GLY A 41 29.71 26.79 5.21
CA GLY A 41 29.69 27.21 6.63
C GLY A 41 28.32 27.43 7.28
N GLY A 42 27.21 27.21 6.57
CA GLY A 42 25.84 27.25 7.08
C GLY A 42 25.36 25.90 7.64
N LYS A 43 24.20 25.88 8.32
CA LYS A 43 23.57 24.61 8.74
C LYS A 43 22.98 23.93 7.50
N GLU A 44 23.00 22.60 7.44
CA GLU A 44 22.43 21.86 6.30
C GLU A 44 20.94 22.13 6.07
N ALA A 45 20.20 22.46 7.13
CA ALA A 45 18.83 22.97 7.03
C ALA A 45 18.71 24.21 6.10
N ASP A 46 19.74 25.06 6.06
CA ASP A 46 19.80 26.23 5.19
C ASP A 46 19.94 25.82 3.72
N MET A 47 20.65 24.72 3.43
CA MET A 47 20.76 24.16 2.08
C MET A 47 19.43 23.60 1.58
N HIS A 48 18.71 22.85 2.42
CA HIS A 48 17.39 22.31 2.06
C HIS A 48 16.39 23.43 1.79
N SER A 49 16.39 24.46 2.63
CA SER A 49 15.57 25.66 2.44
C SER A 49 15.90 26.36 1.12
N ALA A 50 17.19 26.56 0.82
CA ALA A 50 17.63 27.17 -0.44
C ALA A 50 17.23 26.34 -1.68
N LEU A 51 17.28 25.01 -1.60
CA LEU A 51 16.82 24.11 -2.66
C LEU A 51 15.32 24.27 -2.91
N VAL A 52 14.50 24.21 -1.86
CA VAL A 52 13.04 24.38 -1.97
C VAL A 52 12.69 25.75 -2.55
N ASP A 53 13.35 26.79 -2.07
CA ASP A 53 13.21 28.15 -2.59
C ASP A 53 13.55 28.25 -4.08
N ALA A 54 14.65 27.65 -4.51
CA ALA A 54 15.06 27.65 -5.92
C ALA A 54 14.02 26.96 -6.81
N VAL A 55 13.52 25.79 -6.40
CA VAL A 55 12.48 25.04 -7.13
C VAL A 55 11.20 25.85 -7.26
N ASN A 56 10.70 26.40 -6.15
CA ASN A 56 9.43 27.13 -6.12
C ASN A 56 9.54 28.46 -6.88
N LYS A 57 10.63 29.22 -6.74
CA LYS A 57 10.86 30.49 -7.49
C LYS A 57 10.95 30.25 -9.00
N ALA A 58 11.55 29.15 -9.42
CA ALA A 58 11.67 28.80 -10.82
C ALA A 58 10.36 28.33 -11.46
N SER A 59 9.30 28.07 -10.67
CA SER A 59 7.97 27.66 -11.15
C SER A 59 8.00 26.44 -12.09
N ILE A 60 8.92 25.49 -11.85
CA ILE A 60 9.10 24.30 -12.69
C ILE A 60 8.07 23.19 -12.40
N LEU A 61 7.45 23.24 -11.21
CA LEU A 61 6.41 22.34 -10.72
C LEU A 61 5.02 22.83 -11.16
N GLN A 62 4.46 22.24 -12.21
CA GLN A 62 3.18 22.69 -12.77
C GLN A 62 1.99 22.27 -11.89
N GLY A 63 1.40 23.23 -11.16
CA GLY A 63 0.26 22.97 -10.27
C GLY A 63 0.65 22.32 -8.94
N TYR A 64 1.94 22.25 -8.63
CA TYR A 64 2.48 21.67 -7.41
C TYR A 64 3.44 22.62 -6.71
N ILE A 65 3.64 22.42 -5.42
CA ILE A 65 4.59 23.15 -4.59
C ILE A 65 5.43 22.18 -3.77
N LEU A 66 6.73 22.46 -3.64
CA LEU A 66 7.63 21.74 -2.74
C LEU A 66 7.67 22.45 -1.38
N THR A 67 7.48 21.69 -0.30
CA THR A 67 7.39 22.22 1.06
C THR A 67 8.29 21.42 2.01
N LEU A 68 8.91 22.08 2.99
CA LEU A 68 9.59 21.43 4.11
C LEU A 68 8.65 21.37 5.33
N HIS A 69 8.75 20.32 6.12
CA HIS A 69 8.02 20.16 7.38
C HIS A 69 8.92 20.39 8.59
N ASP A 70 8.30 20.76 9.71
CA ASP A 70 9.01 20.89 10.98
C ASP A 70 9.23 19.50 11.59
N THR A 71 10.49 19.13 11.83
CA THR A 71 10.84 17.86 12.48
C THR A 71 10.97 17.98 14.00
N SER A 72 10.72 19.16 14.57
CA SER A 72 10.85 19.42 16.01
C SER A 72 9.61 19.02 16.81
N GLY A 73 9.43 17.72 17.04
CA GLY A 73 8.37 17.24 17.96
C GLY A 73 7.97 15.78 17.81
N ASP A 74 8.24 15.17 16.66
CA ASP A 74 7.79 13.81 16.38
C ASP A 74 8.81 12.75 16.78
N THR A 75 8.31 11.64 17.34
CA THR A 75 9.10 10.44 17.58
C THR A 75 9.78 9.98 16.28
N GLN A 76 11.03 9.53 16.38
CA GLN A 76 12.02 9.32 15.28
C GLN A 76 11.58 8.51 14.03
N HIS A 77 10.35 7.97 13.97
CA HIS A 77 9.90 7.08 12.90
C HIS A 77 8.88 7.69 11.92
N GLU A 78 8.31 8.87 12.22
CA GLU A 78 7.27 9.52 11.39
C GLU A 78 7.74 10.84 10.73
N THR A 79 9.01 11.20 10.90
CA THR A 79 9.54 12.48 10.40
C THR A 79 9.96 12.37 8.94
N ILE A 80 9.25 13.09 8.07
CA ILE A 80 9.73 13.41 6.72
C ILE A 80 10.06 14.89 6.61
N ASN A 81 11.20 15.20 6.01
CA ASN A 81 11.72 16.56 5.90
C ASN A 81 10.88 17.45 4.99
N GLY A 82 10.19 16.89 3.99
CA GLY A 82 9.33 17.64 3.09
C GLY A 82 8.56 16.78 2.11
N GLY A 83 7.81 17.45 1.24
CA GLY A 83 7.01 16.79 0.21
C GLY A 83 6.55 17.75 -0.88
N VAL A 84 6.17 17.18 -2.01
CA VAL A 84 5.46 17.91 -3.07
C VAL A 84 3.96 17.68 -2.94
N TYR A 85 3.21 18.77 -2.99
CA TYR A 85 1.75 18.80 -2.84
C TYR A 85 1.11 19.56 -4.00
N ALA A 86 -0.13 19.22 -4.33
CA ALA A 86 -0.93 20.03 -5.25
C ALA A 86 -1.20 21.42 -4.63
N MET A 87 -1.16 22.49 -5.42
CA MET A 87 -1.29 23.86 -4.92
C MET A 87 -2.65 24.14 -4.26
N ASP A 88 -3.71 23.44 -4.65
CA ASP A 88 -5.05 23.56 -4.06
C ASP A 88 -5.17 22.85 -2.70
N SER A 89 -4.36 21.81 -2.51
CA SER A 89 -4.23 21.06 -1.27
C SER A 89 -3.27 21.74 -0.28
N ALA A 90 -2.52 22.75 -0.76
CA ALA A 90 -1.48 23.50 -0.05
C ALA A 90 -2.05 24.49 1.01
N THR A 91 -2.83 24.05 2.01
CA THR A 91 -3.28 24.90 3.12
C THR A 91 -2.11 25.40 4.01
N THR A 92 -2.13 26.69 4.31
CA THR A 92 -1.06 27.59 4.83
C THR A 92 -0.43 27.32 6.22
N SER A 93 -0.36 26.06 6.69
CA SER A 93 0.23 25.74 8.00
C SER A 93 0.88 24.34 8.05
N TYR A 94 1.96 24.13 7.29
CA TYR A 94 2.66 22.83 7.26
C TYR A 94 3.65 22.66 8.41
N LYS A 95 3.10 22.42 9.62
CA LYS A 95 3.90 21.91 10.73
C LYS A 95 4.26 20.42 10.56
N SER A 96 3.41 19.64 9.88
CA SER A 96 3.60 18.20 9.66
C SER A 96 3.15 17.76 8.25
N ALA A 97 3.53 16.54 7.86
CA ALA A 97 3.22 15.96 6.55
C ALA A 97 1.75 15.52 6.43
N ASP A 98 1.09 15.86 5.33
CA ASP A 98 -0.20 15.25 4.96
C ASP A 98 0.00 14.05 4.04
N TRP A 99 0.09 12.88 4.68
CA TRP A 99 0.24 11.59 4.02
C TRP A 99 -0.90 11.24 3.06
N SER A 100 -2.06 11.91 3.17
CA SER A 100 -3.21 11.65 2.30
C SER A 100 -3.14 12.38 0.96
N THR A 101 -2.27 13.38 0.83
CA THR A 101 -2.18 14.26 -0.36
C THR A 101 -0.76 14.43 -0.91
N ILE A 102 0.27 14.02 -0.17
CA ILE A 102 1.67 14.07 -0.64
C ILE A 102 1.86 13.25 -1.92
N GLU A 103 2.48 13.85 -2.94
CA GLU A 103 2.68 13.24 -4.26
C GLU A 103 4.11 12.70 -4.45
N LEU A 104 5.10 13.41 -3.91
CA LEU A 104 6.53 13.08 -3.95
C LEU A 104 7.11 13.29 -2.56
N LEU A 105 7.80 12.27 -2.06
CA LEU A 105 8.48 12.33 -0.77
C LEU A 105 9.81 13.07 -0.93
N PHE A 106 10.13 13.96 0.00
CA PHE A 106 11.41 14.67 0.04
C PHE A 106 12.09 14.39 1.38
N VAL A 107 13.10 13.51 1.34
CA VAL A 107 13.85 13.07 2.52
C VAL A 107 15.21 13.75 2.49
N CYS A 108 15.55 14.43 3.57
CA CYS A 108 16.84 15.06 3.74
C CYS A 108 17.61 14.33 4.83
N ASN A 109 18.84 13.91 4.54
CA ASN A 109 19.70 13.26 5.51
C ASN A 109 21.03 13.98 5.69
N VAL A 110 21.55 13.93 6.91
CA VAL A 110 22.71 14.68 7.39
C VAL A 110 24.05 13.99 7.07
N ASP A 111 24.07 12.67 6.87
CA ASP A 111 25.32 11.92 6.68
C ASP A 111 25.31 10.98 5.45
N ASP A 112 26.37 11.12 4.63
CA ASP A 112 26.64 10.41 3.37
C ASP A 112 27.68 9.29 3.55
N ASN A 113 27.54 8.45 4.57
CA ASN A 113 28.42 7.27 4.71
C ASN A 113 27.96 6.13 3.79
N ALA A 114 27.77 6.48 2.51
CA ALA A 114 27.40 5.58 1.42
C ALA A 114 28.50 5.35 0.39
N ASN A 115 29.73 5.19 0.86
CA ASN A 115 30.84 4.73 0.01
C ASN A 115 30.79 3.20 -0.15
N HIS A 116 30.48 2.78 -1.37
CA HIS A 116 30.62 1.42 -1.85
C HIS A 116 32.10 1.01 -1.88
N GLU A 117 32.53 0.20 -0.91
CA GLU A 117 33.56 -0.84 -1.13
C GLU A 117 33.70 -1.87 -0.01
N GLN A 118 32.80 -1.91 0.97
CA GLN A 118 32.76 -2.98 1.96
C GLN A 118 31.34 -3.51 2.13
N SER A 119 31.27 -4.81 2.42
CA SER A 119 30.11 -5.65 2.74
C SER A 119 28.90 -4.94 3.36
N PRO A 120 27.67 -5.51 3.25
CA PRO A 120 26.38 -4.90 3.63
C PRO A 120 26.18 -4.74 5.15
N SER A 121 27.12 -4.11 5.85
CA SER A 121 27.21 -4.08 7.31
C SER A 121 27.40 -2.70 7.93
N SER A 122 27.23 -1.59 7.20
CA SER A 122 27.23 -0.25 7.83
C SER A 122 25.82 0.11 8.32
N ASN A 123 25.68 0.29 9.63
CA ASN A 123 24.42 0.63 10.33
C ASN A 123 23.75 1.95 9.85
N GLU A 124 24.43 2.79 9.07
CA GLU A 124 23.96 4.13 8.70
C GLU A 124 23.17 4.16 7.37
N HIS A 125 23.55 3.36 6.35
CA HIS A 125 22.70 3.11 5.17
C HIS A 125 21.33 2.56 5.55
N ARG A 126 21.27 1.79 6.64
CA ARG A 126 20.02 1.29 7.20
C ARG A 126 19.11 2.45 7.60
N SER A 127 19.62 3.54 8.14
CA SER A 127 18.80 4.66 8.65
C SER A 127 17.99 5.38 7.55
N VAL A 128 18.63 5.79 6.45
CA VAL A 128 17.93 6.51 5.36
C VAL A 128 16.94 5.61 4.63
N LEU A 129 17.34 4.37 4.35
CA LEU A 129 16.47 3.43 3.68
C LEU A 129 15.28 3.05 4.56
N GLU A 130 15.50 2.85 5.87
CA GLU A 130 14.43 2.66 6.85
C GLU A 130 13.48 3.87 6.88
N GLN A 131 14.00 5.10 6.83
CA GLN A 131 13.17 6.31 6.77
C GLN A 131 12.36 6.41 5.47
N VAL A 132 12.99 6.16 4.31
CA VAL A 132 12.32 6.14 3.00
C VAL A 132 11.21 5.10 2.96
N LEU A 133 11.46 3.90 3.49
CA LEU A 133 10.46 2.85 3.60
C LEU A 133 9.35 3.17 4.61
N SER A 134 9.68 3.81 5.73
CA SER A 134 8.71 4.25 6.74
C SER A 134 7.75 5.28 6.15
N CYS A 135 8.29 6.34 5.53
CA CYS A 135 7.51 7.37 4.86
C CYS A 135 6.69 6.79 3.70
N GLY A 136 7.28 5.89 2.92
CA GLY A 136 6.57 5.16 1.88
C GLY A 136 5.41 4.35 2.45
N THR A 137 5.59 3.66 3.58
CA THR A 137 4.53 2.88 4.23
C THR A 137 3.34 3.79 4.57
N LEU A 138 3.60 4.96 5.16
CA LEU A 138 2.54 5.93 5.50
C LEU A 138 1.77 6.41 4.25
N VAL A 139 2.45 6.63 3.12
CA VAL A 139 1.79 6.95 1.85
C VAL A 139 0.89 5.79 1.38
N PHE A 140 1.38 4.56 1.38
CA PHE A 140 0.62 3.39 0.94
C PHE A 140 -0.54 3.03 1.88
N ASP A 141 -0.44 3.40 3.16
CA ASP A 141 -1.52 3.19 4.13
C ASP A 141 -2.65 4.19 3.90
N ARG A 142 -2.31 5.46 3.64
CA ARG A 142 -3.29 6.56 3.49
C ARG A 142 -3.83 6.72 2.07
N GLN A 143 -3.09 6.24 1.06
CA GLN A 143 -3.44 6.37 -0.35
C GLN A 143 -3.50 5.00 -1.05
N HIS A 144 -4.26 4.91 -2.15
CA HIS A 144 -4.23 3.73 -3.03
C HIS A 144 -3.16 3.95 -4.11
N ARG A 145 -1.97 3.38 -3.89
CA ARG A 145 -0.78 3.57 -4.74
C ARG A 145 -0.26 2.24 -5.29
N THR A 146 0.14 2.25 -6.55
CA THR A 146 0.93 1.19 -7.20
C THR A 146 2.41 1.35 -6.93
N HIS A 147 2.87 2.61 -6.87
CA HIS A 147 4.22 2.99 -6.55
C HIS A 147 4.24 4.43 -6.01
N CYS A 148 5.35 4.83 -5.39
CA CYS A 148 5.60 6.24 -5.07
C CYS A 148 7.06 6.60 -5.40
N TYR A 149 7.30 7.91 -5.49
CA TYR A 149 8.64 8.44 -5.70
C TYR A 149 9.14 9.15 -4.45
N THR A 150 10.44 9.09 -4.24
CA THR A 150 11.15 9.81 -3.19
C THR A 150 12.39 10.47 -3.79
N ILE A 151 12.62 11.74 -3.46
CA ILE A 151 13.94 12.36 -3.60
C ILE A 151 14.62 12.26 -2.25
N VAL A 152 15.83 11.70 -2.26
CA VAL A 152 16.72 11.72 -1.10
C VAL A 152 17.80 12.75 -1.38
N VAL A 153 17.92 13.76 -0.53
CA VAL A 153 18.97 14.79 -0.58
C VAL A 153 19.90 14.60 0.60
N PHE A 154 21.20 14.67 0.35
CA PHE A 154 22.23 14.65 1.37
C PHE A 154 23.37 15.56 0.91
N SER A 155 23.58 16.65 1.64
CA SER A 155 24.48 17.72 1.21
C SER A 155 24.20 18.22 -0.23
N THR A 156 25.20 18.21 -1.13
CA THR A 156 25.05 18.60 -2.55
C THR A 156 24.62 17.46 -3.47
N TYR A 157 24.33 16.28 -2.92
CA TYR A 157 23.96 15.11 -3.70
C TYR A 157 22.48 14.77 -3.56
N ALA A 158 21.96 14.13 -4.59
CA ALA A 158 20.61 13.60 -4.61
C ALA A 158 20.55 12.18 -5.21
N ARG A 159 19.50 11.45 -4.82
CA ARG A 159 19.02 10.23 -5.46
C ARG A 159 17.52 10.34 -5.70
N VAL A 160 17.06 9.82 -6.84
CA VAL A 160 15.64 9.56 -7.07
C VAL A 160 15.38 8.09 -6.78
N VAL A 161 14.30 7.82 -6.05
CA VAL A 161 13.88 6.47 -5.67
C VAL A 161 12.46 6.25 -6.16
N ARG A 162 12.19 5.11 -6.78
CA ARG A 162 10.85 4.59 -7.02
C ARG A 162 10.63 3.36 -6.17
N LEU A 163 9.58 3.40 -5.35
CA LEU A 163 9.18 2.30 -4.46
C LEU A 163 7.91 1.66 -4.99
N ASP A 164 7.90 0.33 -5.13
CA ASP A 164 6.69 -0.46 -5.30
C ASP A 164 6.66 -1.64 -4.32
N ARG A 165 5.63 -2.48 -4.42
CA ARG A 165 5.45 -3.62 -3.51
C ARG A 165 6.48 -4.73 -3.71
N ALA A 166 7.25 -4.74 -4.79
CA ALA A 166 8.36 -5.70 -4.94
C ALA A 166 9.62 -5.16 -4.28
N GLY A 167 9.92 -3.88 -4.42
CA GLY A 167 11.13 -3.30 -3.88
C GLY A 167 11.35 -1.84 -4.28
N ALA A 168 12.62 -1.50 -4.46
CA ALA A 168 13.05 -0.13 -4.68
C ALA A 168 14.06 -0.02 -5.81
N VAL A 169 13.82 0.91 -6.73
CA VAL A 169 14.74 1.29 -7.81
C VAL A 169 15.33 2.65 -7.47
N PHE A 170 16.66 2.75 -7.48
CA PHE A 170 17.40 3.98 -7.16
C PHE A 170 18.17 4.46 -8.37
N THR A 171 18.26 5.77 -8.55
CA THR A 171 19.32 6.32 -9.40
C THR A 171 20.67 6.13 -8.71
N GLU A 172 21.72 6.10 -9.52
CA GLU A 172 23.04 6.53 -9.07
C GLU A 172 22.96 7.90 -8.36
N LYS A 173 23.86 8.11 -7.41
CA LYS A 173 24.01 9.38 -6.73
C LYS A 173 24.55 10.43 -7.71
N PHE A 174 23.96 11.61 -7.74
CA PHE A 174 24.42 12.71 -8.57
C PHE A 174 24.50 14.02 -7.78
N ASP A 175 25.47 14.87 -8.13
CA ASP A 175 25.67 16.17 -7.50
C ASP A 175 24.74 17.19 -8.17
N TYR A 176 23.66 17.58 -7.50
CA TYR A 176 22.66 18.48 -8.08
C TYR A 176 23.16 19.93 -8.16
N THR A 177 24.31 20.25 -7.56
CA THR A 177 24.94 21.58 -7.70
C THR A 177 25.87 21.66 -8.91
N LYS A 178 26.45 20.52 -9.32
CA LYS A 178 27.28 20.40 -10.53
C LYS A 178 26.48 20.03 -11.77
N GLU A 179 25.44 19.22 -11.59
CA GLU A 179 24.54 18.75 -12.63
C GLU A 179 23.08 19.15 -12.32
N PRO A 180 22.78 20.46 -12.17
CA PRO A 180 21.47 20.93 -11.73
C PRO A 180 20.32 20.53 -12.66
N ALA A 181 20.63 20.33 -13.94
CA ALA A 181 19.66 19.89 -14.92
C ALA A 181 19.04 18.53 -14.60
N LYS A 182 19.74 17.62 -13.91
CA LYS A 182 19.20 16.30 -13.53
C LYS A 182 17.99 16.47 -12.62
N LEU A 183 18.17 17.05 -11.44
CA LEU A 183 17.09 17.22 -10.46
C LEU A 183 15.96 18.12 -11.01
N ALA A 184 16.30 19.20 -11.71
CA ALA A 184 15.32 20.08 -12.33
C ALA A 184 14.46 19.34 -13.38
N ARG A 185 15.08 18.52 -14.24
CA ARG A 185 14.37 17.73 -15.26
C ARG A 185 13.45 16.70 -14.63
N PHE A 186 13.90 16.01 -13.58
CA PHE A 186 13.03 15.06 -12.86
C PHE A 186 11.79 15.77 -12.28
N LEU A 187 11.96 16.84 -11.50
CA LEU A 187 10.85 17.60 -10.90
C LEU A 187 9.88 18.14 -11.95
N TRP A 188 10.43 18.69 -13.04
CA TRP A 188 9.63 19.22 -14.14
C TRP A 188 8.80 18.13 -14.83
N ARG A 189 9.40 16.98 -15.16
CA ARG A 189 8.67 15.85 -15.77
C ARG A 189 7.66 15.25 -14.79
N PHE A 190 8.06 15.04 -13.54
CA PHE A 190 7.21 14.50 -12.48
C PHE A 190 5.90 15.29 -12.33
N SER A 191 5.98 16.62 -12.29
CA SER A 191 4.80 17.50 -12.18
C SER A 191 3.83 17.42 -13.37
N ARG A 192 4.27 16.85 -14.49
CA ARG A 192 3.50 16.70 -15.74
C ARG A 192 3.02 15.27 -15.98
N LEU A 193 3.42 14.33 -15.13
CA LEU A 193 2.87 12.99 -15.17
C LEU A 193 1.35 13.03 -14.91
N SER A 194 0.63 12.07 -15.46
CA SER A 194 -0.74 11.78 -15.02
C SER A 194 -0.74 11.21 -13.59
N ALA A 195 -1.89 11.22 -12.92
CA ALA A 195 -2.03 10.60 -11.59
C ALA A 195 -1.61 9.12 -11.60
N ILE A 196 -1.99 8.37 -12.64
CA ILE A 196 -1.61 6.96 -12.83
C ILE A 196 -0.09 6.81 -12.94
N GLN A 197 0.57 7.68 -13.73
CA GLN A 197 2.03 7.66 -13.89
C GLN A 197 2.79 8.08 -12.62
N ARG A 198 2.19 8.90 -11.75
CA ARG A 198 2.72 9.15 -10.40
C ARG A 198 2.46 8.00 -9.43
N GLY A 199 1.68 7.02 -9.83
CA GLY A 199 1.44 5.79 -9.08
C GLY A 199 0.07 5.71 -8.40
N HIS A 200 -0.86 6.62 -8.65
CA HIS A 200 -2.23 6.50 -8.15
C HIS A 200 -2.99 5.35 -8.83
N ASP A 201 -3.69 4.56 -8.03
CA ASP A 201 -4.63 3.58 -8.52
C ASP A 201 -5.92 4.28 -9.00
N PRO A 202 -6.27 4.23 -10.31
CA PRO A 202 -7.43 4.92 -10.86
C PRO A 202 -8.78 4.32 -10.42
N THR A 203 -8.77 3.15 -9.79
CA THR A 203 -9.96 2.47 -9.28
C THR A 203 -10.29 2.84 -7.83
N GLY A 204 -9.45 3.67 -7.20
CA GLY A 204 -9.71 4.29 -5.89
C GLY A 204 -9.94 5.79 -6.03
N SER A 205 -10.98 6.32 -5.39
CA SER A 205 -11.24 7.77 -5.35
C SER A 205 -11.62 8.23 -3.95
N ARG A 206 -11.12 9.40 -3.53
CA ARG A 206 -11.44 10.00 -2.22
C ARG A 206 -12.95 10.26 -2.09
N VAL A 207 -13.51 9.92 -0.94
CA VAL A 207 -14.84 10.35 -0.53
C VAL A 207 -14.66 11.58 0.37
N LEU A 208 -15.10 12.73 -0.13
CA LEU A 208 -14.94 14.03 0.54
C LEU A 208 -16.25 14.47 1.19
N SER A 209 -16.15 15.27 2.25
CA SER A 209 -17.31 15.88 2.90
C SER A 209 -18.17 16.66 1.89
N GLY A 210 -19.49 16.51 2.00
CA GLY A 210 -20.47 17.13 1.10
C GLY A 210 -20.69 16.38 -0.23
N THR A 211 -20.10 15.19 -0.42
CA THR A 211 -20.40 14.32 -1.57
C THR A 211 -21.53 13.34 -1.24
N PRO A 212 -22.33 12.87 -2.23
CA PRO A 212 -23.39 11.89 -1.98
C PRO A 212 -22.91 10.60 -1.29
N ASN A 213 -21.69 10.14 -1.65
CA ASN A 213 -21.08 8.97 -1.02
C ASN A 213 -20.75 9.22 0.46
N TYR A 214 -20.29 10.43 0.81
CA TYR A 214 -20.03 10.79 2.19
C TYR A 214 -21.32 10.77 3.02
N ASP A 215 -22.37 11.40 2.52
CA ASP A 215 -23.68 11.43 3.19
C ASP A 215 -24.25 10.02 3.35
N LEU A 216 -24.07 9.15 2.35
CA LEU A 216 -24.47 7.75 2.41
C LEU A 216 -23.71 6.98 3.51
N MET A 217 -22.39 7.15 3.61
CA MET A 217 -21.59 6.51 4.67
C MET A 217 -22.03 6.97 6.06
N VAL A 218 -22.26 8.28 6.24
CA VAL A 218 -22.72 8.85 7.52
C VAL A 218 -24.13 8.35 7.87
N ALA A 219 -25.07 8.36 6.92
CA ALA A 219 -26.43 7.88 7.13
C ALA A 219 -26.46 6.37 7.45
N CYS A 220 -25.67 5.59 6.72
CA CYS A 220 -25.46 4.17 6.96
C CYS A 220 -24.96 3.92 8.39
N ALA A 221 -23.95 4.67 8.85
CA ALA A 221 -23.42 4.55 10.20
C ALA A 221 -24.40 5.04 11.28
N ALA A 222 -25.28 5.99 10.98
CA ALA A 222 -26.27 6.52 11.93
C ALA A 222 -27.54 5.66 12.08
N THR A 223 -27.84 4.80 11.09
CA THR A 223 -29.08 4.02 11.05
C THR A 223 -29.08 2.92 12.12
N PRO A 224 -29.98 2.95 13.12
CA PRO A 224 -30.13 1.85 14.08
C PRO A 224 -30.86 0.69 13.41
N ARG A 225 -30.32 -0.53 13.52
CA ARG A 225 -31.07 -1.76 13.19
C ARG A 225 -31.53 -2.49 14.44
N PRO A 226 -32.66 -3.20 14.40
CA PRO A 226 -33.29 -3.77 15.60
C PRO A 226 -32.43 -4.81 16.32
N THR A 227 -31.56 -5.53 15.61
CA THR A 227 -30.76 -6.66 16.13
C THR A 227 -29.53 -6.91 15.24
N GLY A 228 -28.43 -7.38 15.83
CA GLY A 228 -27.36 -8.12 15.14
C GLY A 228 -26.35 -7.30 14.33
N ASP A 229 -26.38 -5.97 14.42
CA ASP A 229 -25.66 -5.12 13.46
C ASP A 229 -24.24 -4.74 13.91
N TYR A 230 -23.50 -5.72 14.42
CA TYR A 230 -22.11 -5.53 14.84
C TYR A 230 -21.24 -5.05 13.65
N ALA A 231 -21.55 -5.50 12.43
CA ALA A 231 -20.82 -5.09 11.23
C ALA A 231 -20.97 -3.58 10.98
N ARG A 232 -22.17 -3.00 11.16
CA ARG A 232 -22.35 -1.54 11.10
C ARG A 232 -21.71 -0.81 12.27
N ALA A 233 -21.62 -1.42 13.45
CA ALA A 233 -20.84 -0.84 14.56
C ALA A 233 -19.35 -0.74 14.17
N LEU A 234 -18.77 -1.81 13.61
CA LEU A 234 -17.40 -1.80 13.09
C LEU A 234 -17.24 -0.82 11.92
N PHE A 235 -18.23 -0.70 11.05
CA PHE A 235 -18.23 0.28 9.97
C PHE A 235 -18.21 1.71 10.51
N ARG A 236 -19.04 2.02 11.52
CA ARG A 236 -19.06 3.32 12.20
C ARG A 236 -17.69 3.61 12.84
N GLU A 237 -17.08 2.63 13.50
CA GLU A 237 -15.72 2.76 14.07
C GLU A 237 -14.67 3.04 12.99
N SER A 238 -14.87 2.54 11.77
CA SER A 238 -13.97 2.80 10.64
C SER A 238 -14.04 4.24 10.12
N LEU A 239 -15.12 4.98 10.39
CA LEU A 239 -15.32 6.36 9.93
C LEU A 239 -14.55 7.37 10.80
N ALA A 240 -13.25 7.15 10.97
CA ALA A 240 -12.37 8.01 11.76
C ALA A 240 -12.07 9.33 11.01
N ASP A 241 -12.12 10.45 11.74
CA ASP A 241 -11.89 11.80 11.19
C ASP A 241 -10.44 12.02 10.74
N ASP A 242 -9.48 11.32 11.34
CA ASP A 242 -8.06 11.40 11.05
C ASP A 242 -7.64 10.53 9.85
N TRP A 243 -8.59 9.84 9.21
CA TRP A 243 -8.33 8.89 8.15
C TRP A 243 -9.06 9.22 6.84
N PRO A 244 -8.39 9.11 5.68
CA PRO A 244 -9.04 9.33 4.40
C PRO A 244 -10.07 8.24 4.06
N TRP A 245 -11.32 8.61 3.76
CA TRP A 245 -12.33 7.69 3.23
C TRP A 245 -12.25 7.52 1.70
N TRP A 246 -12.63 6.35 1.22
CA TRP A 246 -12.43 5.96 -0.18
C TRP A 246 -13.66 5.27 -0.76
N ARG A 247 -13.87 5.51 -2.05
CA ARG A 247 -14.64 4.64 -2.93
C ARG A 247 -13.64 3.77 -3.68
N ILE A 248 -13.83 2.46 -3.63
CA ILE A 248 -12.97 1.44 -4.22
C ILE A 248 -13.79 0.61 -5.20
N THR A 249 -13.34 0.54 -6.44
CA THR A 249 -13.95 -0.33 -7.45
C THR A 249 -13.29 -1.72 -7.44
N VAL A 250 -14.11 -2.77 -7.49
CA VAL A 250 -13.68 -4.16 -7.70
C VAL A 250 -14.20 -4.61 -9.06
N GLU A 251 -13.28 -5.13 -9.87
CA GLU A 251 -13.55 -5.65 -11.22
C GLU A 251 -13.55 -7.17 -11.18
N ASP A 252 -14.73 -7.75 -11.36
CA ASP A 252 -14.95 -9.18 -11.44
C ASP A 252 -15.39 -9.58 -12.86
N ALA A 253 -15.41 -10.87 -13.17
CA ALA A 253 -15.91 -11.41 -14.43
C ALA A 253 -17.36 -10.96 -14.73
N ASP A 254 -18.18 -10.80 -13.69
CA ASP A 254 -19.58 -10.39 -13.78
C ASP A 254 -19.77 -8.87 -13.90
N GLY A 255 -18.69 -8.08 -13.71
CA GLY A 255 -18.71 -6.63 -13.87
C GLY A 255 -18.05 -5.85 -12.75
N ARG A 256 -18.30 -4.54 -12.76
CA ARG A 256 -17.72 -3.56 -11.82
C ARG A 256 -18.66 -3.30 -10.66
N ARG A 257 -18.13 -3.29 -9.44
CA ARG A 257 -18.84 -2.91 -8.22
C ARG A 257 -18.02 -1.89 -7.43
N ASP A 258 -18.69 -0.88 -6.91
CA ASP A 258 -18.07 0.16 -6.07
C ASP A 258 -18.41 -0.08 -4.60
N PHE A 259 -17.41 0.06 -3.73
CA PHE A 259 -17.54 -0.07 -2.29
C PHE A 259 -17.05 1.19 -1.59
N LEU A 260 -17.71 1.58 -0.51
CA LEU A 260 -17.34 2.75 0.29
C LEU A 260 -16.67 2.29 1.59
N VAL A 261 -15.47 2.78 1.86
CA VAL A 261 -14.64 2.34 2.99
C VAL A 261 -14.07 3.52 3.78
N GLY A 262 -13.99 3.36 5.10
CA GLY A 262 -13.26 4.24 6.00
C GLY A 262 -11.83 3.73 6.24
N LYS A 263 -11.39 3.85 7.50
CA LYS A 263 -10.13 3.30 8.00
C LYS A 263 -10.11 1.78 7.91
N PRO A 264 -9.04 1.16 7.38
CA PRO A 264 -8.92 -0.30 7.41
C PRO A 264 -9.02 -0.84 8.83
N SER A 265 -9.74 -1.95 9.01
CA SER A 265 -9.75 -2.72 10.26
C SER A 265 -8.45 -3.53 10.45
N PHE A 266 -7.69 -3.73 9.36
CA PHE A 266 -6.41 -4.41 9.35
C PHE A 266 -5.49 -3.80 8.28
N ILE A 267 -4.21 -3.63 8.62
CA ILE A 267 -3.14 -3.25 7.70
C ILE A 267 -1.93 -4.14 8.01
N ALA A 268 -1.45 -4.88 7.01
CA ALA A 268 -0.21 -5.65 7.13
C ALA A 268 0.99 -4.70 7.23
N SER A 269 1.95 -5.04 8.10
CA SER A 269 3.14 -4.22 8.31
C SER A 269 4.10 -4.25 7.11
N GLY A 270 4.71 -3.10 6.83
CA GLY A 270 5.78 -2.94 5.85
C GLY A 270 5.30 -2.60 4.43
N LEU A 271 6.16 -1.87 3.71
CA LEU A 271 5.90 -1.44 2.33
C LEU A 271 6.01 -2.60 1.33
N VAL A 272 7.09 -3.37 1.42
CA VAL A 272 7.40 -4.46 0.46
C VAL A 272 6.63 -5.73 0.82
N GLY A 273 6.11 -6.40 -0.20
CA GLY A 273 5.34 -7.63 -0.09
C GLY A 273 3.85 -7.37 -0.35
N ARG A 274 3.00 -8.07 0.39
CA ARG A 274 1.57 -8.18 0.06
C ARG A 274 0.76 -6.95 0.41
N GLY A 275 1.20 -6.14 1.38
CA GLY A 275 0.56 -4.87 1.70
C GLY A 275 -0.94 -4.96 1.99
N THR A 276 -1.39 -6.07 2.56
CA THR A 276 -2.81 -6.40 2.72
C THR A 276 -3.52 -5.38 3.60
N ARG A 277 -4.63 -4.83 3.10
CA ARG A 277 -5.56 -3.97 3.83
C ARG A 277 -6.93 -4.65 3.87
N GLY A 278 -7.51 -4.72 5.07
CA GLY A 278 -8.85 -5.24 5.29
C GLY A 278 -9.78 -4.12 5.70
N TYR A 279 -10.91 -3.99 5.00
CA TYR A 279 -11.89 -2.93 5.21
C TYR A 279 -13.24 -3.50 5.57
N VAL A 280 -13.89 -2.85 6.53
CA VAL A 280 -15.33 -2.95 6.71
C VAL A 280 -15.95 -1.99 5.71
N ALA A 281 -16.66 -2.52 4.72
CA ALA A 281 -17.06 -1.79 3.53
C ALA A 281 -18.59 -1.73 3.42
N LEU A 282 -19.09 -0.60 2.94
CA LEU A 282 -20.48 -0.44 2.57
C LEU A 282 -20.64 -0.75 1.08
N ASP A 283 -21.57 -1.64 0.75
CA ASP A 283 -22.05 -1.84 -0.62
C ASP A 283 -23.25 -0.91 -0.89
N PRO A 284 -23.11 0.11 -1.75
CA PRO A 284 -24.18 1.03 -2.09
C PRO A 284 -25.16 0.48 -3.15
N CYS A 285 -24.83 -0.62 -3.83
CA CYS A 285 -25.63 -1.18 -4.92
C CYS A 285 -26.68 -2.20 -4.45
N ASP A 286 -26.49 -2.77 -3.27
CA ASP A 286 -27.46 -3.67 -2.66
C ASP A 286 -28.49 -2.84 -1.85
N PRO A 287 -29.79 -3.01 -2.10
CA PRO A 287 -30.85 -2.20 -1.48
C PRO A 287 -30.90 -2.32 0.05
N ASP A 288 -30.37 -3.41 0.61
CA ASP A 288 -30.28 -3.61 2.05
C ASP A 288 -29.02 -2.98 2.65
N TYR A 289 -28.18 -2.30 1.86
CA TYR A 289 -26.93 -1.67 2.27
C TYR A 289 -26.09 -2.56 3.19
N PRO A 290 -25.74 -3.79 2.75
CA PRO A 290 -24.99 -4.71 3.54
C PRO A 290 -23.60 -4.14 3.80
N ILE A 291 -23.15 -4.33 5.03
CA ILE A 291 -21.76 -4.15 5.39
C ILE A 291 -21.05 -5.46 5.08
N VAL A 292 -20.02 -5.38 4.24
CA VAL A 292 -19.22 -6.51 3.75
C VAL A 292 -17.76 -6.32 4.15
N PHE A 293 -16.94 -7.35 3.94
CA PHE A 293 -15.50 -7.23 4.13
C PHE A 293 -14.78 -7.16 2.78
N LEU A 294 -13.98 -6.12 2.59
CA LEU A 294 -13.14 -5.92 1.40
C LEU A 294 -11.68 -6.11 1.77
N LYS A 295 -11.00 -7.04 1.10
CA LYS A 295 -9.57 -7.28 1.17
C LYS A 295 -8.90 -6.70 -0.08
N ASP A 296 -7.91 -5.84 0.12
CA ASP A 296 -7.08 -5.22 -0.92
C ASP A 296 -5.63 -5.69 -0.67
N CYS A 297 -5.01 -6.37 -1.63
CA CYS A 297 -3.67 -6.93 -1.44
C CYS A 297 -2.88 -7.06 -2.75
N TRP A 298 -1.58 -7.26 -2.61
CA TRP A 298 -0.65 -7.54 -3.70
C TRP A 298 -0.30 -9.01 -3.65
N ARG A 299 -0.96 -9.82 -4.49
CA ARG A 299 -0.72 -11.27 -4.55
C ARG A 299 0.55 -11.56 -5.33
N ILE A 300 1.25 -12.62 -4.94
CA ILE A 300 2.41 -13.11 -5.70
C ILE A 300 1.91 -13.74 -7.00
N VAL A 301 2.50 -13.38 -8.12
CA VAL A 301 2.20 -13.98 -9.42
C VAL A 301 3.05 -15.23 -9.59
N HIS A 302 2.40 -16.39 -9.69
CA HIS A 302 3.02 -17.67 -10.02
C HIS A 302 2.05 -18.47 -10.90
N GLU A 303 2.58 -19.18 -11.90
CA GLU A 303 1.78 -19.82 -12.98
C GLU A 303 0.75 -20.84 -12.46
N GLN A 304 0.96 -21.38 -11.26
CA GLN A 304 0.14 -22.44 -10.67
C GLN A 304 -0.75 -21.94 -9.51
N THR A 305 -0.79 -20.63 -9.24
CA THR A 305 -1.51 -20.10 -8.08
C THR A 305 -2.89 -19.60 -8.48
N GLU A 306 -3.93 -20.28 -8.00
CA GLU A 306 -5.32 -19.81 -8.08
C GLU A 306 -5.51 -18.54 -7.23
N THR A 307 -6.44 -17.66 -7.63
CA THR A 307 -6.81 -16.53 -6.77
C THR A 307 -7.60 -17.02 -5.57
N GLU A 308 -7.52 -16.29 -4.45
CA GLU A 308 -8.30 -16.63 -3.25
C GLU A 308 -9.81 -16.66 -3.54
N GLY A 309 -10.29 -15.77 -4.40
CA GLY A 309 -11.70 -15.73 -4.78
C GLY A 309 -12.12 -16.92 -5.64
N ALA A 310 -11.25 -17.42 -6.53
CA ALA A 310 -11.51 -18.66 -7.26
C ALA A 310 -11.56 -19.87 -6.31
N ILE A 311 -10.66 -19.93 -5.33
CA ILE A 311 -10.63 -20.96 -4.29
C ILE A 311 -11.91 -20.91 -3.46
N LEU A 312 -12.29 -19.74 -2.96
CA LEU A 312 -13.53 -19.56 -2.18
C LEU A 312 -14.77 -19.90 -3.01
N SER A 313 -14.83 -19.49 -4.28
CA SER A 313 -15.94 -19.83 -5.18
C SER A 313 -16.11 -21.34 -5.31
N TYR A 314 -15.00 -22.08 -5.44
CA TYR A 314 -15.01 -23.53 -5.47
C TYR A 314 -15.49 -24.14 -4.14
N LEU A 315 -14.94 -23.69 -3.01
CA LEU A 315 -15.33 -24.20 -1.69
C LEU A 315 -16.80 -23.90 -1.35
N ASN A 316 -17.28 -22.69 -1.65
CA ASN A 316 -18.68 -22.31 -1.48
C ASN A 316 -19.59 -23.18 -2.37
N GLY A 317 -19.18 -23.46 -3.63
CA GLY A 317 -19.89 -24.36 -4.54
C GLY A 317 -19.96 -25.82 -4.07
N CYS A 318 -18.96 -26.28 -3.32
CA CYS A 318 -18.95 -27.58 -2.65
C CYS A 318 -19.76 -27.61 -1.34
N GLY A 319 -20.34 -26.48 -0.91
CA GLY A 319 -21.12 -26.39 0.33
C GLY A 319 -20.27 -26.50 1.60
N VAL A 320 -19.01 -26.05 1.54
CA VAL A 320 -18.14 -25.96 2.71
C VAL A 320 -18.64 -24.85 3.64
N THR A 321 -18.77 -25.15 4.93
CA THR A 321 -19.25 -24.20 5.95
C THR A 321 -18.10 -23.65 6.81
N GLY A 322 -18.33 -22.55 7.54
CA GLY A 322 -17.32 -21.94 8.41
C GLY A 322 -16.20 -21.21 7.66
N ILE A 323 -16.46 -20.82 6.42
CA ILE A 323 -15.53 -20.08 5.53
C ILE A 323 -16.23 -18.86 4.93
N PRO A 324 -15.48 -17.86 4.43
CA PRO A 324 -16.08 -16.70 3.77
C PRO A 324 -16.93 -17.06 2.55
N THR A 325 -18.04 -16.36 2.38
CA THR A 325 -18.85 -16.37 1.18
C THR A 325 -18.31 -15.32 0.22
N ARG A 326 -17.77 -15.76 -0.92
CA ARG A 326 -17.24 -14.87 -1.96
C ARG A 326 -18.37 -14.11 -2.65
N LEU A 327 -18.24 -12.78 -2.74
CA LEU A 327 -19.19 -11.91 -3.43
C LEU A 327 -18.67 -11.44 -4.79
N CYS A 328 -17.44 -10.92 -4.83
CA CYS A 328 -16.74 -10.56 -6.07
C CYS A 328 -15.25 -10.46 -5.80
N ASP A 329 -14.43 -10.72 -6.80
CA ASP A 329 -12.97 -10.58 -6.73
C ASP A 329 -12.36 -10.31 -8.10
N GLY A 330 -11.12 -9.82 -8.10
CA GLY A 330 -10.34 -9.77 -9.32
C GLY A 330 -9.04 -8.97 -9.19
N ASP A 331 -8.20 -9.12 -10.21
CA ASP A 331 -7.01 -8.31 -10.39
C ASP A 331 -7.39 -6.86 -10.73
N VAL A 332 -6.67 -5.90 -10.15
CA VAL A 332 -6.96 -4.46 -10.35
C VAL A 332 -6.29 -3.99 -11.65
N GLY A 333 -6.96 -4.21 -12.78
CA GLY A 333 -6.45 -3.85 -14.11
C GLY A 333 -5.07 -4.49 -14.39
N GLY A 334 -4.17 -3.71 -15.01
CA GLY A 334 -2.79 -4.15 -15.30
C GLY A 334 -1.77 -3.77 -14.22
N GLN A 335 -2.19 -3.60 -12.96
CA GLN A 335 -1.31 -3.11 -11.89
C GLN A 335 -0.39 -4.21 -11.37
N GLU A 336 0.87 -4.15 -11.81
CA GLU A 336 1.95 -5.06 -11.43
C GLU A 336 3.17 -4.29 -10.93
N THR A 337 3.95 -4.95 -10.07
CA THR A 337 5.27 -4.44 -9.67
C THR A 337 6.25 -4.58 -10.83
N VAL A 338 7.29 -3.74 -10.86
CA VAL A 338 8.28 -3.75 -11.96
C VAL A 338 9.72 -3.81 -11.46
N SER A 339 9.95 -3.54 -10.17
CA SER A 339 11.30 -3.56 -9.58
C SER A 339 12.04 -4.89 -9.82
N GLN A 340 11.33 -6.02 -9.81
CA GLN A 340 11.92 -7.34 -10.07
C GLN A 340 12.47 -7.48 -11.49
N ASP A 341 11.85 -6.83 -12.48
CA ASP A 341 12.26 -6.98 -13.88
C ASP A 341 13.44 -6.06 -14.21
N VAL A 342 13.46 -4.86 -13.62
CA VAL A 342 14.67 -4.00 -13.63
C VAL A 342 15.85 -4.72 -13.01
N TRP A 343 15.64 -5.37 -11.86
CA TRP A 343 16.71 -6.13 -11.19
C TRP A 343 17.27 -7.25 -12.08
N LYS A 344 16.40 -8.05 -12.71
CA LYS A 344 16.80 -9.14 -13.63
C LYS A 344 17.58 -8.61 -14.83
N ALA A 345 17.15 -7.47 -15.40
CA ALA A 345 17.82 -6.86 -16.54
C ALA A 345 19.25 -6.40 -16.19
N LYS A 346 19.47 -5.89 -14.97
CA LYS A 346 20.79 -5.46 -14.49
C LYS A 346 21.70 -6.61 -14.04
N HIS A 347 21.13 -7.71 -13.53
CA HIS A 347 21.88 -8.82 -12.95
C HIS A 347 21.69 -10.11 -13.75
N VAL A 348 22.15 -10.09 -15.01
CA VAL A 348 22.05 -11.24 -15.91
C VAL A 348 22.75 -12.46 -15.32
N GLY A 349 22.01 -13.57 -15.19
CA GLY A 349 22.50 -14.80 -14.56
C GLY A 349 22.41 -14.84 -13.03
N GLY A 350 21.99 -13.74 -12.39
CA GLY A 350 21.74 -13.68 -10.95
C GLY A 350 20.39 -14.25 -10.54
N LYS A 351 20.31 -14.83 -9.33
CA LYS A 351 19.03 -15.28 -8.74
C LYS A 351 18.28 -14.09 -8.12
N CYS A 352 17.24 -13.62 -8.80
CA CYS A 352 16.37 -12.55 -8.33
C CYS A 352 15.61 -12.96 -7.06
N ARG A 353 15.79 -12.20 -5.97
CA ARG A 353 15.05 -12.38 -4.71
C ARG A 353 13.76 -11.56 -4.65
N LEU A 354 13.59 -10.60 -5.56
CA LEU A 354 12.35 -9.83 -5.68
C LEU A 354 11.23 -10.68 -6.24
N ARG A 355 10.08 -10.65 -5.56
CA ARG A 355 8.87 -11.36 -5.99
C ARG A 355 8.04 -10.44 -6.89
N HIS A 356 7.49 -11.00 -7.96
CA HIS A 356 6.53 -10.32 -8.80
C HIS A 356 5.16 -10.30 -8.10
N HIS A 357 4.59 -9.12 -7.90
CA HIS A 357 3.25 -8.97 -7.33
C HIS A 357 2.29 -8.30 -8.31
N ARG A 358 1.03 -8.72 -8.25
CA ARG A 358 -0.09 -8.10 -8.95
C ARG A 358 -1.13 -7.66 -7.92
N HIS A 359 -1.71 -6.48 -8.14
CA HIS A 359 -2.74 -5.92 -7.26
C HIS A 359 -4.07 -6.67 -7.44
N TYR A 360 -4.71 -7.05 -6.34
CA TYR A 360 -5.88 -7.91 -6.30
C TYR A 360 -6.85 -7.47 -5.18
N ARG A 361 -8.15 -7.63 -5.42
CA ARG A 361 -9.21 -7.36 -4.45
C ARG A 361 -10.17 -8.52 -4.33
N LEU A 362 -10.63 -8.77 -3.11
CA LEU A 362 -11.62 -9.77 -2.78
C LEU A 362 -12.67 -9.16 -1.84
N VAL A 363 -13.93 -9.38 -2.15
CA VAL A 363 -15.06 -8.99 -1.29
C VAL A 363 -15.79 -10.25 -0.84
N VAL A 364 -16.00 -10.35 0.47
CA VAL A 364 -16.74 -11.45 1.10
C VAL A 364 -17.86 -10.90 1.96
N LYS A 365 -18.91 -11.70 2.13
CA LYS A 365 -20.12 -11.29 2.87
C LYS A 365 -19.85 -11.06 4.34
N GLU A 366 -19.06 -11.93 4.95
CA GLU A 366 -18.88 -11.97 6.40
C GLU A 366 -17.83 -10.98 6.88
N VAL A 367 -18.19 -10.17 7.88
CA VAL A 367 -17.27 -9.27 8.57
C VAL A 367 -16.84 -9.94 9.87
N GLY A 368 -15.64 -10.52 9.93
CA GLY A 368 -15.17 -11.23 11.11
C GLY A 368 -14.54 -10.32 12.18
N ILE A 369 -14.64 -10.73 13.45
CA ILE A 369 -13.92 -10.12 14.57
C ILE A 369 -12.64 -10.92 14.86
N PRO A 370 -11.45 -10.30 14.95
CA PRO A 370 -10.21 -11.03 15.21
C PRO A 370 -10.26 -11.89 16.48
N LEU A 371 -9.73 -13.12 16.41
CA LEU A 371 -9.77 -14.06 17.53
C LEU A 371 -9.21 -13.50 18.83
N TYR A 372 -8.15 -12.67 18.79
CA TYR A 372 -7.53 -12.09 19.99
C TYR A 372 -8.49 -11.24 20.85
N LYS A 373 -9.66 -10.87 20.34
CA LYS A 373 -10.73 -10.19 21.08
C LYS A 373 -11.64 -11.15 21.88
N PHE A 374 -11.29 -12.43 21.98
CA PHE A 374 -12.05 -13.41 22.77
C PHE A 374 -12.22 -12.97 24.23
N LYS A 375 -13.36 -13.32 24.84
CA LYS A 375 -13.73 -12.92 26.20
C LYS A 375 -13.21 -13.89 27.27
N ASN A 376 -13.11 -15.18 26.94
CA ASN A 376 -12.66 -16.22 27.87
C ASN A 376 -12.13 -17.46 27.13
N GLY A 377 -11.44 -18.35 27.86
CA GLY A 377 -10.85 -19.56 27.28
C GLY A 377 -11.85 -20.52 26.65
N ARG A 378 -13.10 -20.57 27.13
CA ARG A 378 -14.15 -21.40 26.52
C ARG A 378 -14.48 -20.89 25.11
N GLN A 379 -14.65 -19.59 24.96
CA GLN A 379 -14.89 -18.98 23.65
C GLN A 379 -13.71 -19.24 22.70
N LEU A 380 -12.47 -19.03 23.17
CA LEU A 380 -11.26 -19.30 22.38
C LEU A 380 -11.24 -20.73 21.84
N VAL A 381 -11.45 -21.73 22.69
CA VAL A 381 -11.43 -23.15 22.28
C VAL A 381 -12.58 -23.49 21.34
N SER A 382 -13.78 -22.92 21.57
CA SER A 382 -14.93 -23.11 20.69
C SER A 382 -14.63 -22.61 19.27
N ILE A 383 -14.12 -21.39 19.13
CA ILE A 383 -13.83 -20.80 17.82
C ILE A 383 -12.73 -21.57 17.08
N ILE A 384 -11.70 -22.05 17.81
CA ILE A 384 -10.66 -22.90 17.22
C ILE A 384 -11.28 -24.21 16.71
N LEU A 385 -12.18 -24.82 17.49
CA LEU A 385 -12.87 -26.04 17.08
C LEU A 385 -13.69 -25.81 15.81
N ASP A 386 -14.54 -24.77 15.76
CA ASP A 386 -15.35 -24.42 14.59
C ASP A 386 -14.48 -24.24 13.33
N CYS A 387 -13.31 -23.61 13.46
CA CYS A 387 -12.39 -23.42 12.33
C CYS A 387 -11.70 -24.72 11.89
N LEU A 388 -11.42 -25.64 12.82
CA LEU A 388 -10.90 -26.97 12.49
C LEU A 388 -11.96 -27.82 11.79
N GLU A 389 -13.23 -27.71 12.20
CA GLU A 389 -14.37 -28.34 11.52
C GLU A 389 -14.55 -27.75 10.11
N ALA A 390 -14.44 -26.43 9.94
CA ALA A 390 -14.46 -25.80 8.62
C ALA A 390 -13.34 -26.32 7.69
N HIS A 391 -12.14 -26.53 8.24
CA HIS A 391 -11.03 -27.13 7.51
C HIS A 391 -11.27 -28.62 7.18
N GLU A 392 -11.79 -29.41 8.13
CA GLU A 392 -12.19 -30.80 7.87
C GLU A 392 -13.22 -30.87 6.75
N ASP A 393 -14.21 -29.98 6.78
CA ASP A 393 -15.27 -29.89 5.79
C ASP A 393 -14.72 -29.54 4.40
N ALA A 394 -13.78 -28.59 4.32
CA ALA A 394 -13.06 -28.26 3.09
C ALA A 394 -12.28 -29.46 2.52
N TYR A 395 -11.66 -30.25 3.40
CA TYR A 395 -10.95 -31.45 2.97
C TYR A 395 -11.91 -32.56 2.51
N LEU A 396 -12.96 -32.86 3.27
CA LEU A 396 -13.89 -33.96 2.98
C LEU A 396 -14.78 -33.67 1.76
N LYS A 397 -15.26 -32.43 1.61
CA LYS A 397 -16.18 -32.06 0.51
C LYS A 397 -15.46 -31.62 -0.76
N ALA A 398 -14.29 -31.01 -0.63
CA ALA A 398 -13.63 -30.34 -1.75
C ALA A 398 -12.17 -30.78 -1.96
N GLY A 399 -11.60 -31.63 -1.09
CA GLY A 399 -10.22 -32.08 -1.22
C GLY A 399 -9.20 -30.95 -1.06
N VAL A 400 -9.51 -29.90 -0.31
CA VAL A 400 -8.63 -28.72 -0.15
C VAL A 400 -8.02 -28.70 1.25
N ILE A 401 -6.72 -28.46 1.34
CA ILE A 401 -5.99 -28.21 2.59
C ILE A 401 -5.58 -26.74 2.65
N HIS A 402 -5.86 -26.04 3.75
CA HIS A 402 -5.62 -24.60 3.87
C HIS A 402 -4.13 -24.22 3.94
N ARG A 403 -3.29 -25.05 4.57
CA ARG A 403 -1.83 -24.88 4.76
C ARG A 403 -1.36 -23.64 5.54
N ASP A 404 -2.28 -22.82 6.07
CA ASP A 404 -1.93 -21.59 6.77
C ASP A 404 -2.86 -21.27 7.94
N ILE A 405 -3.17 -22.28 8.74
CA ILE A 405 -3.97 -22.11 9.95
C ILE A 405 -3.11 -21.43 11.02
N SER A 406 -3.47 -20.20 11.36
CA SER A 406 -2.79 -19.40 12.38
C SER A 406 -3.80 -18.47 13.07
N CYS A 407 -3.47 -17.96 14.26
CA CYS A 407 -4.38 -17.07 15.01
C CYS A 407 -4.84 -15.82 14.22
N GLY A 408 -4.05 -15.37 13.23
CA GLY A 408 -4.42 -14.25 12.35
C GLY A 408 -5.52 -14.58 11.35
N ASN A 409 -5.73 -15.87 11.07
CA ASN A 409 -6.64 -16.39 10.05
C ASN A 409 -7.91 -17.02 10.67
N LEU A 410 -8.06 -16.92 11.99
CA LEU A 410 -9.26 -17.34 12.72
C LEU A 410 -10.04 -16.10 13.14
N LEU A 411 -11.27 -15.98 12.68
CA LEU A 411 -12.17 -14.89 13.05
C LEU A 411 -13.38 -15.42 13.82
N MET A 412 -13.99 -14.56 14.62
CA MET A 412 -15.24 -14.82 15.32
C MET A 412 -16.36 -14.08 14.58
N LEU A 413 -17.44 -14.78 14.28
CA LEU A 413 -18.66 -14.21 13.72
C LEU A 413 -19.76 -14.16 14.78
N PRO A 414 -20.16 -12.97 15.23
CA PRO A 414 -21.31 -12.82 16.11
C PRO A 414 -22.59 -13.25 15.41
N ARG A 415 -23.38 -14.07 16.08
CA ARG A 415 -24.75 -14.41 15.71
C ARG A 415 -25.65 -14.14 16.90
N GLU A 416 -26.78 -13.46 16.65
CA GLU A 416 -27.79 -13.30 17.68
C GLU A 416 -28.73 -14.49 17.70
N GLU A 417 -28.95 -15.02 18.89
CA GLU A 417 -29.93 -16.07 19.13
C GLU A 417 -31.32 -15.47 19.36
N PRO A 418 -32.40 -16.25 19.13
CA PRO A 418 -33.76 -15.85 19.49
C PRO A 418 -33.94 -15.46 20.96
N SER A 419 -33.05 -15.93 21.86
CA SER A 419 -33.03 -15.53 23.27
C SER A 419 -32.58 -14.09 23.52
N GLY A 420 -31.99 -13.43 22.50
CA GLY A 420 -31.33 -12.13 22.63
C GLY A 420 -29.85 -12.23 23.02
N ASP A 421 -29.31 -13.43 23.23
CA ASP A 421 -27.90 -13.64 23.50
C ASP A 421 -27.07 -13.59 22.21
N THR A 422 -25.87 -13.01 22.28
CA THR A 422 -24.90 -13.08 21.18
C THR A 422 -24.00 -14.30 21.36
N VAL A 423 -24.11 -15.27 20.45
CA VAL A 423 -23.16 -16.37 20.30
C VAL A 423 -22.12 -16.03 19.23
N TYR A 424 -21.03 -16.78 19.19
CA TYR A 424 -19.94 -16.54 18.24
C TYR A 424 -19.57 -17.86 17.59
N GLU A 425 -19.47 -17.86 16.27
CA GLU A 425 -19.06 -18.99 15.45
C GLU A 425 -17.68 -18.70 14.85
N GLY A 426 -16.87 -19.73 14.66
CA GLY A 426 -15.57 -19.60 13.99
C GLY A 426 -15.69 -19.43 12.47
N LEU A 427 -14.84 -18.56 11.93
CA LEU A 427 -14.67 -18.34 10.51
C LEU A 427 -13.19 -18.46 10.15
N LEU A 428 -12.86 -19.45 9.30
CA LEU A 428 -11.51 -19.67 8.80
C LEU A 428 -11.29 -18.89 7.50
N VAL A 429 -10.35 -17.95 7.50
CA VAL A 429 -10.07 -17.02 6.38
C VAL A 429 -8.65 -17.20 5.82
N ASP A 430 -8.32 -16.52 4.71
CA ASP A 430 -6.99 -16.49 4.09
C ASP A 430 -6.61 -17.79 3.34
N TRP A 431 -7.48 -18.20 2.41
CA TRP A 431 -7.39 -19.47 1.68
C TRP A 431 -6.40 -19.47 0.50
N GLU A 432 -5.70 -18.37 0.25
CA GLU A 432 -4.83 -18.23 -0.93
C GLU A 432 -3.65 -19.21 -0.95
N LEU A 433 -3.18 -19.65 0.23
CA LEU A 433 -2.10 -20.61 0.37
C LEU A 433 -2.64 -22.04 0.39
N SER A 434 -3.94 -22.25 0.17
CA SER A 434 -4.49 -23.59 0.13
C SER A 434 -3.96 -24.41 -1.04
N LYS A 435 -4.22 -25.72 -1.00
CA LYS A 435 -3.86 -26.64 -2.08
C LYS A 435 -4.94 -27.69 -2.25
N ARG A 436 -5.37 -27.89 -3.49
CA ARG A 436 -6.18 -29.04 -3.89
C ARG A 436 -5.32 -30.29 -3.84
N MET A 437 -5.81 -31.32 -3.17
CA MET A 437 -5.17 -32.62 -3.11
C MET A 437 -5.57 -33.41 -4.34
N ASP A 438 -4.60 -33.77 -5.18
CA ASP A 438 -4.85 -34.77 -6.20
C ASP A 438 -5.10 -36.11 -5.51
N PRO A 439 -6.23 -36.79 -5.78
CA PRO A 439 -6.49 -38.11 -5.22
C PRO A 439 -5.42 -39.16 -5.60
N GLU A 440 -4.58 -38.87 -6.61
CA GLU A 440 -3.50 -39.73 -7.11
C GLU A 440 -2.09 -39.34 -6.63
N SER A 441 -1.90 -38.19 -5.96
CA SER A 441 -0.56 -37.72 -5.57
C SER A 441 -0.07 -38.31 -4.24
N LYS A 442 0.74 -39.37 -4.31
CA LYS A 442 1.41 -40.00 -3.15
C LYS A 442 2.75 -39.36 -2.77
N THR A 443 3.00 -38.10 -3.10
CA THR A 443 4.28 -37.42 -2.79
C THR A 443 4.06 -36.13 -2.00
N PRO A 444 4.66 -35.97 -0.80
CA PRO A 444 4.62 -34.72 -0.06
C PRO A 444 5.34 -33.63 -0.87
N GLY A 445 4.60 -32.62 -1.32
CA GLY A 445 5.19 -31.43 -1.93
C GLY A 445 5.96 -30.63 -0.88
N GLU A 446 7.17 -30.17 -1.23
CA GLU A 446 7.96 -29.28 -0.37
C GLU A 446 7.13 -28.04 0.02
N PRO A 447 7.20 -27.59 1.28
CA PRO A 447 6.54 -26.36 1.70
C PRO A 447 7.25 -25.16 1.05
N ASP A 448 6.50 -24.34 0.32
CA ASP A 448 6.91 -22.97 0.00
C ASP A 448 7.16 -22.22 1.31
N ARG A 449 8.44 -22.08 1.68
CA ARG A 449 8.83 -21.32 2.87
C ARG A 449 8.58 -19.83 2.61
N ARG A 450 7.80 -19.23 3.52
CA ARG A 450 7.47 -17.80 3.61
C ARG A 450 8.70 -16.91 3.51
#